data_AF-A0A3N5F199-F1
#
_entry.id   AF-A0A3N5F199-F1
#
_cell.length_a   1.000
_cell.length_b   1.000
_cell.length_c   1.000
_cell.angle_alpha   90.00
_cell.angle_beta   90.00
_cell.angle_gamma   90.00
#
_symmetry.space_group_name_H-M   'P 1'
#
loop_
_entity.id
_entity.type
_entity.pdbx_description
1 polymer ?
#
loop_
_entity_poly.entity_id
_entity_poly.type
_entity_poly.pdbx_seq_one_letter_code
_entity_poly.pdbx_strand_id
1 'polypeptide(L)'
;MKQDQIEKHSTTQSVILHLLPGILTGCFYLLARQPVANMGYPSIIALILAFAFILIPVELGYLFYQGKKKTGRFTLQGIISYRNSIPWWQYLVWVFIIFIAVGAIFTLFKPVDAFLQGKLFFWMPYISYGLDDNYSRKILIVTYSMVFIFVAVLTPLVEELYFRGYLLPRIKGKYAPLFHSFLFAAQHVLEPWMIITRTLGFLPILFGVKKKNIYIGIIV
;
A
#
# COMPACT_ATOMS: atom_id res chain seq x y z
N MET A 1 -2.85 -19.64 11.74
CA MET A 1 -1.67 -19.59 12.63
C MET A 1 -2.09 -18.84 13.88
N LYS A 2 -1.90 -19.39 15.09
CA LYS A 2 -2.23 -18.68 16.34
C LYS A 2 -1.28 -17.50 16.50
N GLN A 3 -1.81 -16.33 16.87
CA GLN A 3 -1.04 -15.07 16.85
C GLN A 3 0.14 -15.06 17.84
N ASP A 4 0.07 -15.89 18.88
CA ASP A 4 1.09 -16.03 19.92
C ASP A 4 2.28 -16.90 19.48
N GLN A 5 2.14 -17.66 18.39
CA GLN A 5 3.21 -18.50 17.82
C GLN A 5 4.00 -17.78 16.71
N ILE A 6 3.68 -16.51 16.43
CA ILE A 6 4.34 -15.73 15.38
C ILE A 6 5.58 -15.07 15.95
N GLU A 7 6.73 -15.39 15.39
CA GLU A 7 7.99 -14.70 15.69
C GLU A 7 7.84 -13.19 15.44
N LYS A 8 8.19 -12.40 16.45
CA LYS A 8 8.02 -10.96 16.44
C LYS A 8 9.30 -10.29 15.97
N HIS A 9 9.15 -9.34 15.05
CA HIS A 9 10.26 -8.52 14.57
C HIS A 9 10.83 -7.61 15.68
N SER A 10 12.09 -7.23 15.53
CA SER A 10 12.60 -6.04 16.22
C SER A 10 11.94 -4.77 15.64
N THR A 11 12.03 -3.67 16.38
CA THR A 11 11.54 -2.36 15.89
C THR A 11 12.26 -1.98 14.60
N THR A 12 13.59 -2.09 14.57
CA THR A 12 14.41 -1.79 13.39
C THR A 12 14.02 -2.63 12.18
N GLN A 13 13.83 -3.94 12.36
CA GLN A 13 13.39 -4.81 11.28
C GLN A 13 12.01 -4.40 10.77
N SER A 14 11.08 -4.03 11.67
CA SER A 14 9.78 -3.53 11.25
C SER A 14 9.93 -2.25 10.43
N VAL A 15 10.68 -1.25 10.91
CA VAL A 15 10.92 0.00 10.18
C VAL A 15 11.49 -0.26 8.79
N ILE A 16 12.57 -1.07 8.68
CA ILE A 16 13.20 -1.39 7.40
C ILE A 16 12.20 -2.05 6.44
N LEU A 17 11.49 -3.08 6.90
CA LEU A 17 10.56 -3.81 6.04
C LEU A 17 9.37 -2.97 5.59
N HIS A 18 8.94 -1.97 6.38
CA HIS A 18 7.85 -1.10 5.94
C HIS A 18 8.32 -0.03 4.94
N LEU A 19 9.50 0.57 5.18
CA LEU A 19 9.96 1.72 4.40
C LEU A 19 10.69 1.32 3.12
N LEU A 20 11.40 0.18 3.12
CA LEU A 20 12.24 -0.23 2.00
C LEU A 20 11.48 -0.34 0.67
N PRO A 21 10.30 -0.99 0.58
CA PRO A 21 9.57 -1.10 -0.69
C PRO A 21 9.20 0.28 -1.26
N GLY A 22 8.72 1.18 -0.40
CA GLY A 22 8.36 2.55 -0.77
C GLY A 22 9.55 3.40 -1.21
N ILE A 23 10.67 3.31 -0.50
CA ILE A 23 11.92 4.01 -0.86
C ILE A 23 12.41 3.54 -2.24
N LEU A 24 12.47 2.23 -2.47
CA LEU A 24 12.90 1.67 -3.77
C LEU A 24 11.96 2.12 -4.89
N THR A 25 10.65 2.13 -4.63
CA THR A 25 9.63 2.61 -5.57
C THR A 25 9.83 4.08 -5.91
N GLY A 26 10.07 4.94 -4.91
CA GLY A 26 10.35 6.35 -5.11
C GLY A 26 11.62 6.60 -5.92
N CYS A 27 12.70 5.88 -5.60
CA CYS A 27 13.96 5.94 -6.36
C CYS A 27 13.73 5.56 -7.84
N PHE A 28 13.04 4.45 -8.10
CA PHE A 28 12.73 4.03 -9.46
C PHE A 28 11.88 5.07 -10.20
N TYR A 29 10.83 5.59 -9.57
CA TYR A 29 9.99 6.64 -10.14
C TYR A 29 10.82 7.85 -10.57
N LEU A 30 11.71 8.35 -9.71
CA LEU A 30 12.55 9.52 -10.01
C LEU A 30 13.46 9.27 -11.22
N LEU A 31 13.98 8.05 -11.38
CA LEU A 31 14.80 7.66 -12.53
C LEU A 31 13.95 7.48 -13.80
N ALA A 32 12.75 6.92 -13.68
CA ALA A 32 11.90 6.57 -14.81
C ALA A 32 11.02 7.72 -15.32
N ARG A 33 10.75 8.74 -14.50
CA ARG A 33 9.79 9.81 -14.85
C ARG A 33 10.17 10.58 -16.13
N GLN A 34 11.46 10.87 -16.32
CA GLN A 34 11.92 11.62 -17.49
C GLN A 34 11.91 10.76 -18.77
N PRO A 35 12.44 9.52 -18.78
CA PRO A 35 12.25 8.61 -19.90
C PRO A 35 10.78 8.43 -20.31
N VAL A 36 9.87 8.26 -19.33
CA VAL A 36 8.43 8.12 -19.58
C VAL A 36 7.84 9.38 -20.22
N ALA A 37 8.19 10.55 -19.71
CA ALA A 37 7.75 11.83 -20.28
C ALA A 37 8.27 12.01 -21.73
N ASN A 38 9.53 11.63 -22.00
CA ASN A 38 10.12 11.70 -23.35
C ASN A 38 9.39 10.77 -24.35
N MET A 39 8.74 9.71 -23.87
CA MET A 39 7.90 8.82 -24.68
C MET A 39 6.45 9.35 -24.84
N GLY A 40 6.13 10.54 -24.31
CA GLY A 40 4.82 11.16 -24.40
C GLY A 40 3.78 10.64 -23.40
N TYR A 41 4.19 9.87 -22.39
CA TYR A 41 3.27 9.33 -21.38
C TYR A 41 3.18 10.22 -20.13
N PRO A 42 2.04 10.23 -19.42
CA PRO A 42 1.92 10.91 -18.14
C PRO A 42 2.81 10.24 -17.09
N SER A 43 3.34 11.02 -16.14
CA SER A 43 4.31 10.51 -15.17
C SER A 43 3.75 9.44 -14.23
N ILE A 44 2.42 9.30 -14.11
CA ILE A 44 1.78 8.15 -13.45
C ILE A 44 2.23 6.80 -14.05
N ILE A 45 2.58 6.74 -15.34
CA ILE A 45 3.15 5.52 -15.95
C ILE A 45 4.47 5.14 -15.28
N ALA A 46 5.34 6.11 -14.97
CA ALA A 46 6.59 5.82 -14.26
C ALA A 46 6.34 5.23 -12.87
N LEU A 47 5.29 5.69 -12.18
CA LEU A 47 4.88 5.13 -10.90
C LEU A 47 4.34 3.70 -11.06
N ILE A 48 3.53 3.45 -12.09
CA ILE A 48 3.01 2.12 -12.38
C ILE A 48 4.15 1.14 -12.69
N LEU A 49 5.16 1.55 -13.46
CA LEU A 49 6.35 0.75 -13.71
C LEU A 49 7.11 0.47 -12.40
N ALA A 50 7.22 1.46 -11.51
CA ALA A 50 7.80 1.25 -10.19
C ALA A 50 7.01 0.21 -9.39
N PHE A 51 5.67 0.23 -9.41
CA PHE A 51 4.86 -0.80 -8.76
C PHE A 51 5.07 -2.18 -9.38
N ALA A 52 5.03 -2.27 -10.70
CA ALA A 52 5.12 -3.53 -11.44
C ALA A 52 6.49 -4.21 -11.28
N PHE A 53 7.58 -3.45 -11.30
CA PHE A 53 8.94 -3.99 -11.32
C PHE A 53 9.66 -3.92 -9.97
N ILE A 54 9.20 -3.09 -9.04
CA ILE A 54 9.84 -2.92 -7.73
C ILE A 54 8.92 -3.33 -6.60
N LEU A 55 7.82 -2.60 -6.37
CA LEU A 55 6.98 -2.82 -5.19
C LEU A 55 6.45 -4.26 -5.11
N ILE A 56 5.72 -4.68 -6.15
CA ILE A 56 5.09 -6.01 -6.20
C ILE A 56 6.14 -7.13 -6.11
N PRO A 57 7.22 -7.12 -6.91
CA PRO A 57 8.25 -8.16 -6.83
C PRO A 57 8.99 -8.19 -5.50
N VAL A 58 9.30 -7.04 -4.90
CA VAL A 58 10.00 -6.98 -3.61
C VAL A 58 9.13 -7.55 -2.50
N GLU A 59 7.87 -7.13 -2.41
CA GLU A 59 6.95 -7.59 -1.38
C GLU A 59 6.62 -9.08 -1.53
N LEU A 60 6.20 -9.53 -2.72
CA LEU A 60 5.92 -10.94 -2.98
C LEU A 60 7.18 -11.81 -2.85
N GLY A 61 8.30 -11.34 -3.40
CA GLY A 61 9.58 -12.04 -3.32
C GLY A 61 10.01 -12.26 -1.87
N TYR A 62 9.84 -11.25 -1.02
CA TYR A 62 10.08 -11.39 0.41
C TYR A 62 9.12 -12.41 1.06
N LEU A 63 7.82 -12.36 0.76
CA LEU A 63 6.86 -13.33 1.30
C LEU A 63 7.18 -14.77 0.88
N PHE A 64 7.53 -14.98 -0.40
CA PHE A 64 7.92 -16.28 -0.92
C PHE A 64 9.24 -16.78 -0.34
N TYR A 65 10.22 -15.89 -0.13
CA TYR A 65 11.45 -16.21 0.59
C TYR A 65 11.15 -16.69 2.01
N GLN A 66 10.25 -16.02 2.73
CA GLN A 66 9.81 -16.44 4.07
C GLN A 66 9.07 -17.78 4.04
N GLY A 67 8.25 -18.01 3.01
CA GLY A 67 7.65 -19.31 2.71
C GLY A 67 8.67 -20.44 2.57
N LYS A 68 9.69 -20.19 1.74
CA LYS A 68 10.78 -21.13 1.50
C LYS A 68 11.59 -21.41 2.75
N LYS A 69 11.92 -20.37 3.53
CA LYS A 69 12.64 -20.51 4.80
C LYS A 69 11.86 -21.38 5.80
N LYS A 70 10.53 -21.25 5.86
CA LYS A 70 9.69 -21.96 6.83
C LYS A 70 9.31 -23.38 6.41
N THR A 71 9.11 -23.62 5.11
CA THR A 71 8.50 -24.87 4.61
C THR A 71 9.36 -25.61 3.57
N GLY A 72 10.48 -25.03 3.16
CA GLY A 72 11.30 -25.53 2.05
C GLY A 72 10.75 -25.20 0.65
N ARG A 73 9.54 -24.65 0.53
CA ARG A 73 8.86 -24.36 -0.75
C ARG A 73 8.48 -22.89 -0.88
N PHE A 74 8.47 -22.36 -2.09
CA PHE A 74 7.93 -21.02 -2.37
C PHE A 74 6.40 -21.05 -2.22
N THR A 75 5.90 -20.63 -1.06
CA THR A 75 4.47 -20.62 -0.74
C THR A 75 4.09 -19.48 0.20
N LEU A 76 2.85 -18.99 0.09
CA LEU A 76 2.26 -18.06 1.05
C LEU A 76 1.53 -18.80 2.20
N GLN A 77 1.38 -20.13 2.08
CA GLN A 77 0.68 -20.93 3.08
C GLN A 77 1.45 -20.93 4.40
N GLY A 78 0.76 -20.60 5.49
CA GLY A 78 1.37 -20.51 6.81
C GLY A 78 2.26 -19.27 7.04
N ILE A 79 2.32 -18.35 6.06
CA ILE A 79 3.05 -17.07 6.13
C ILE A 79 2.11 -15.91 6.47
N ILE A 80 0.94 -15.91 5.82
CA ILE A 80 -0.09 -14.87 5.93
C ILE A 80 -1.05 -15.15 7.09
N SER A 81 -1.32 -14.11 7.89
CA SER A 81 -2.20 -14.16 9.07
C SER A 81 -3.61 -13.64 8.75
N TYR A 82 -4.48 -13.63 9.78
CA TYR A 82 -5.85 -13.10 9.71
C TYR A 82 -6.75 -13.77 8.66
N ARG A 83 -6.68 -15.10 8.53
CA ARG A 83 -7.50 -15.86 7.57
C ARG A 83 -8.70 -16.56 8.22
N ASN A 84 -9.33 -15.95 9.24
CA ASN A 84 -10.47 -16.57 9.92
C ASN A 84 -11.70 -16.50 9.02
N SER A 85 -12.43 -17.60 8.86
CA SER A 85 -13.66 -17.59 8.07
C SER A 85 -14.72 -16.70 8.73
N ILE A 86 -15.41 -15.89 7.92
CA ILE A 86 -16.56 -15.10 8.34
C ILE A 86 -17.72 -15.32 7.35
N PRO A 87 -18.98 -15.20 7.78
CA PRO A 87 -20.13 -15.26 6.87
C PRO A 87 -20.03 -14.24 5.73
N TRP A 88 -20.50 -14.60 4.54
CA TRP A 88 -20.31 -13.79 3.33
C TRP A 88 -20.88 -12.36 3.45
N TRP A 89 -22.01 -12.19 4.14
CA TRP A 89 -22.65 -10.90 4.36
C TRP A 89 -21.80 -9.95 5.21
N GLN A 90 -20.92 -10.49 6.07
CA GLN A 90 -19.99 -9.66 6.85
C GLN A 90 -18.96 -8.98 5.95
N TYR A 91 -18.57 -9.57 4.81
CA TYR A 91 -17.72 -8.86 3.86
C TYR A 91 -18.42 -7.62 3.33
N LEU A 92 -19.69 -7.72 2.91
CA LEU A 92 -20.45 -6.56 2.40
C LEU A 92 -20.55 -5.45 3.45
N VAL A 93 -20.94 -5.78 4.68
CA VAL A 93 -21.11 -4.80 5.76
C VAL A 93 -19.77 -4.14 6.13
N TRP A 94 -18.71 -4.94 6.34
CA TRP A 94 -17.42 -4.39 6.75
C TRP A 94 -16.76 -3.59 5.64
N VAL A 95 -16.84 -4.05 4.39
CA VAL A 95 -16.31 -3.30 3.24
C VAL A 95 -16.98 -1.94 3.15
N PHE A 96 -18.32 -1.89 3.23
CA PHE A 96 -19.06 -0.65 3.17
C PHE A 96 -18.73 0.32 4.32
N ILE A 97 -18.70 -0.18 5.56
CA ILE A 97 -18.36 0.64 6.74
C ILE A 97 -16.94 1.19 6.62
N ILE A 98 -15.98 0.35 6.25
CA ILE A 98 -14.58 0.75 6.12
C ILE A 98 -14.43 1.75 4.98
N PHE A 99 -15.02 1.48 3.81
CA PHE A 99 -14.98 2.38 2.66
C PHE A 99 -15.49 3.79 3.01
N ILE A 100 -16.64 3.89 3.69
CA ILE A 100 -17.18 5.17 4.17
C ILE A 100 -16.22 5.83 5.16
N ALA A 101 -15.71 5.07 6.13
CA ALA A 101 -14.80 5.62 7.15
C ALA A 101 -13.51 6.17 6.52
N VAL A 102 -12.89 5.41 5.60
CA VAL A 102 -11.68 5.85 4.88
C VAL A 102 -12.00 7.08 4.03
N GLY A 103 -13.07 7.04 3.24
CA GLY A 103 -13.48 8.17 2.40
C GLY A 103 -13.77 9.45 3.19
N ALA A 104 -14.42 9.31 4.34
CA ALA A 104 -14.69 10.43 5.25
C ALA A 104 -13.40 11.01 5.83
N ILE A 105 -12.47 10.17 6.30
CA ILE A 105 -11.17 10.63 6.84
C ILE A 105 -10.36 11.34 5.75
N PHE A 106 -10.22 10.74 4.57
CA PHE A 106 -9.50 11.36 3.46
C PHE A 106 -10.12 12.68 3.02
N THR A 107 -11.45 12.77 3.00
CA THR A 107 -12.14 14.01 2.65
C THR A 107 -11.94 15.10 3.71
N LEU A 108 -12.07 14.75 4.98
CA LEU A 108 -11.95 15.69 6.10
C LEU A 108 -10.54 16.28 6.21
N PHE A 109 -9.51 15.49 5.90
CA PHE A 109 -8.12 15.92 6.04
C PHE A 109 -7.52 16.59 4.79
N LYS A 110 -8.27 16.74 3.69
CA LYS A 110 -7.82 17.49 2.49
C LYS A 110 -7.20 18.86 2.81
N PRO A 111 -7.75 19.69 3.73
CA PRO A 111 -7.14 20.97 4.08
C PRO A 111 -5.76 20.82 4.74
N VAL A 112 -5.59 19.76 5.56
CA VAL A 112 -4.31 19.43 6.20
C VAL A 112 -3.30 18.97 5.15
N ASP A 113 -3.71 18.10 4.24
CA ASP A 113 -2.88 17.62 3.13
C ASP A 113 -2.40 18.78 2.26
N ALA A 114 -3.31 19.68 1.87
CA ALA A 114 -2.99 20.87 1.08
C ALA A 114 -2.05 21.83 1.82
N PHE A 115 -2.26 22.03 3.12
CA PHE A 115 -1.36 22.84 3.96
C PHE A 115 0.05 22.23 4.01
N LEU A 116 0.17 20.93 4.28
CA LEU A 116 1.46 20.24 4.34
C LEU A 116 2.16 20.23 2.98
N GLN A 117 1.42 19.99 1.90
CA GLN A 117 1.95 20.03 0.55
C GLN A 117 2.48 21.43 0.21
N GLY A 118 1.71 22.49 0.48
CA GLY A 118 2.10 23.86 0.13
C GLY A 118 3.20 24.46 1.02
N LYS A 119 3.32 24.02 2.28
CA LYS A 119 4.27 24.63 3.24
C LYS A 119 5.53 23.81 3.47
N LEU A 120 5.45 22.48 3.44
CA LEU A 120 6.55 21.60 3.83
C LEU A 120 7.07 20.76 2.66
N PHE A 121 6.19 20.32 1.76
CA PHE A 121 6.52 19.39 0.67
C PHE A 121 6.34 19.99 -0.72
N PHE A 122 6.41 21.32 -0.85
CA PHE A 122 6.19 22.04 -2.11
C PHE A 122 7.22 21.70 -3.20
N TRP A 123 8.38 21.17 -2.79
CA TRP A 123 9.49 20.76 -3.66
C TRP A 123 9.29 19.37 -4.27
N MET A 124 8.28 18.62 -3.85
CA MET A 124 8.01 17.29 -4.39
C MET A 124 7.53 17.35 -5.84
N PRO A 125 8.00 16.46 -6.73
CA PRO A 125 7.58 16.45 -8.11
C PRO A 125 6.10 16.08 -8.24
N TYR A 126 5.38 16.86 -9.04
CA TYR A 126 3.99 16.55 -9.41
C TYR A 126 3.91 15.24 -10.20
N ILE A 127 2.91 14.42 -9.88
CA ILE A 127 2.56 13.22 -10.64
C ILE A 127 1.39 13.60 -11.54
N SER A 128 1.63 13.66 -12.86
CA SER A 128 0.56 13.86 -13.84
C SER A 128 -0.20 12.56 -14.04
N TYR A 129 -1.52 12.66 -13.90
CA TYR A 129 -2.47 11.59 -14.19
C TYR A 129 -2.98 11.62 -15.64
N GLY A 130 -2.48 12.55 -16.46
CA GLY A 130 -2.91 12.71 -17.85
C GLY A 130 -4.37 13.15 -18.00
N LEU A 131 -4.88 13.94 -17.05
CA LEU A 131 -6.23 14.51 -17.08
C LEU A 131 -6.25 15.94 -17.65
N ASP A 132 -5.09 16.46 -18.02
CA ASP A 132 -4.91 17.63 -18.86
C ASP A 132 -5.08 17.26 -20.34
N ASP A 133 -5.60 18.19 -21.15
CA ASP A 133 -5.91 17.98 -22.58
C ASP A 133 -4.67 17.76 -23.49
N ASN A 134 -3.53 17.41 -22.90
CA ASN A 134 -2.23 17.23 -23.53
C ASN A 134 -1.99 15.79 -24.03
N TYR A 135 -2.86 14.83 -23.69
CA TYR A 135 -2.64 13.41 -23.98
C TYR A 135 -3.63 12.84 -24.98
N SER A 136 -3.12 12.07 -25.96
CA SER A 136 -3.98 11.40 -26.94
C SER A 136 -4.86 10.33 -26.29
N ARG A 137 -6.04 10.09 -26.86
CA ARG A 137 -6.95 9.02 -26.43
C ARG A 137 -6.27 7.65 -26.31
N LYS A 138 -5.35 7.32 -27.23
CA LYS A 138 -4.61 6.05 -27.21
C LYS A 138 -3.72 5.94 -25.97
N ILE A 139 -2.99 7.02 -25.63
CA ILE A 139 -2.16 7.07 -24.42
C ILE A 139 -3.03 6.89 -23.17
N LEU A 140 -4.17 7.59 -23.10
CA LEU A 140 -5.07 7.48 -21.95
C LEU A 140 -5.66 6.07 -21.78
N ILE A 141 -6.06 5.42 -22.88
CA ILE A 141 -6.54 4.03 -22.80
C ILE A 141 -5.47 3.11 -22.22
N VAL A 142 -4.21 3.23 -22.68
CA VAL A 142 -3.10 2.44 -22.14
C VAL A 142 -2.87 2.77 -20.67
N THR A 143 -2.78 4.06 -20.33
CA THR A 143 -2.54 4.53 -18.96
C THR A 143 -3.61 4.00 -17.99
N TYR A 144 -4.89 4.18 -18.30
CA TYR A 144 -5.96 3.77 -17.39
C TYR A 144 -6.18 2.25 -17.36
N SER A 145 -5.84 1.53 -18.43
CA SER A 145 -5.77 0.06 -18.38
C SER A 145 -4.69 -0.40 -17.39
N MET A 146 -3.52 0.24 -17.42
CA MET A 146 -2.42 -0.04 -16.49
C MET A 146 -2.74 0.41 -15.06
N VAL A 147 -3.41 1.55 -14.86
CA VAL A 147 -3.91 1.99 -13.54
C VAL A 147 -4.85 0.94 -12.96
N PHE A 148 -5.82 0.46 -13.75
CA PHE A 148 -6.74 -0.57 -13.28
C PHE A 148 -6.00 -1.85 -12.84
N ILE A 149 -5.10 -2.37 -13.68
CA ILE A 149 -4.39 -3.62 -13.38
C ILE A 149 -3.45 -3.46 -12.18
N PHE A 150 -2.56 -2.48 -12.21
CA PHE A 150 -1.50 -2.38 -11.21
C PHE A 150 -1.91 -1.60 -9.98
N VAL A 151 -2.59 -0.46 -10.14
CA VAL A 151 -2.90 0.44 -9.02
C VAL A 151 -4.18 0.03 -8.30
N ALA A 152 -5.22 -0.37 -9.03
CA ALA A 152 -6.51 -0.72 -8.43
C ALA A 152 -6.60 -2.18 -7.98
N VAL A 153 -5.84 -3.10 -8.59
CA VAL A 153 -5.95 -4.55 -8.30
C VAL A 153 -4.67 -5.12 -7.70
N LEU A 154 -3.55 -5.14 -8.44
CA LEU A 154 -2.37 -5.91 -8.02
C LEU A 154 -1.65 -5.30 -6.82
N THR A 155 -1.41 -3.99 -6.81
CA THR A 155 -0.72 -3.32 -5.69
C THR A 155 -1.52 -3.47 -4.39
N PRO A 156 -2.81 -3.09 -4.30
CA PRO A 156 -3.59 -3.25 -3.06
C PRO A 156 -3.61 -4.70 -2.57
N LEU A 157 -3.79 -5.67 -3.47
CA LEU A 157 -3.76 -7.09 -3.13
C LEU A 157 -2.43 -7.50 -2.47
N VAL A 158 -1.31 -7.11 -3.09
CA VAL A 158 0.02 -7.48 -2.60
C VAL A 158 0.35 -6.75 -1.30
N GLU A 159 0.02 -5.47 -1.19
CA GLU A 159 0.19 -4.67 0.01
C GLU A 159 -0.62 -5.26 1.18
N GLU A 160 -1.86 -5.70 0.96
CA GLU A 160 -2.65 -6.36 2.00
C GLU A 160 -1.98 -7.65 2.48
N LEU A 161 -1.44 -8.47 1.57
CA LEU A 161 -0.70 -9.68 1.93
C LEU A 161 0.58 -9.35 2.72
N TYR A 162 1.32 -8.35 2.28
CA TYR A 162 2.61 -7.96 2.85
C TYR A 162 2.45 -7.21 4.17
N PHE A 163 1.80 -6.05 4.16
CA PHE A 163 1.68 -5.18 5.32
C PHE A 163 0.75 -5.78 6.38
N ARG A 164 -0.48 -6.15 6.00
CA ARG A 164 -1.49 -6.58 6.99
C ARG A 164 -1.39 -8.07 7.27
N GLY A 165 -1.17 -8.87 6.24
CA GLY A 165 -1.04 -10.32 6.35
C GLY A 165 0.26 -10.78 7.01
N TYR A 166 1.37 -10.09 6.76
CA TYR A 166 2.68 -10.52 7.23
C TYR A 166 3.31 -9.57 8.28
N LEU A 167 3.40 -8.27 8.03
CA LEU A 167 4.12 -7.36 8.93
C LEU A 167 3.36 -7.03 10.21
N LEU A 168 2.08 -6.65 10.11
CA LEU A 168 1.24 -6.26 11.26
C LEU A 168 1.23 -7.30 12.41
N PRO A 169 1.06 -8.62 12.16
CA PRO A 169 1.11 -9.62 13.22
C PRO A 169 2.47 -9.73 13.92
N ARG A 170 3.55 -9.24 13.30
CA ARG A 170 4.93 -9.39 13.77
C ARG A 170 5.44 -8.19 14.55
N ILE A 171 4.70 -7.08 14.59
CA ILE A 171 5.04 -5.91 15.41
C ILE A 171 4.69 -6.18 16.88
N LYS A 172 5.54 -5.72 17.80
CA LYS A 172 5.38 -5.85 19.26
C LYS A 172 4.63 -4.66 19.85
N GLY A 173 3.96 -4.89 20.99
CA GLY A 173 3.42 -3.83 21.84
C GLY A 173 1.96 -3.44 21.57
N LYS A 174 1.35 -2.74 22.55
CA LYS A 174 -0.07 -2.34 22.53
C LYS A 174 -0.41 -1.36 21.40
N TYR A 175 0.55 -0.53 20.99
CA TYR A 175 0.39 0.48 19.93
C TYR A 175 0.79 -0.03 18.54
N ALA A 176 1.00 -1.34 18.37
CA ALA A 176 1.38 -1.94 17.09
C ALA A 176 0.49 -1.50 15.90
N PRO A 177 -0.86 -1.42 16.00
CA PRO A 177 -1.67 -0.96 14.89
C PRO A 177 -1.41 0.49 14.47
N LEU A 178 -1.21 1.39 15.45
CA LEU A 178 -0.91 2.80 15.16
C LEU A 178 0.48 2.94 14.54
N PHE A 179 1.49 2.27 15.11
CA PHE A 179 2.85 2.28 14.58
C PHE A 179 2.91 1.69 13.16
N HIS A 180 2.20 0.59 12.92
CA HIS A 180 2.05 0.00 11.59
C HIS A 180 1.42 0.97 10.60
N SER A 181 0.30 1.60 10.97
CA SER A 181 -0.40 2.55 10.10
C SER A 181 0.48 3.76 9.77
N PHE A 182 1.23 4.26 10.75
CA PHE A 182 2.20 5.34 10.55
C PHE A 182 3.33 4.94 9.59
N LEU A 183 3.94 3.76 9.76
CA LEU A 183 4.98 3.28 8.87
C LEU A 183 4.45 3.01 7.45
N PHE A 184 3.23 2.48 7.33
CA PHE A 184 2.55 2.33 6.04
C PHE A 184 2.28 3.69 5.39
N ALA A 185 1.94 4.72 6.15
CA ALA A 185 1.84 6.07 5.60
C ALA A 185 3.21 6.62 5.15
N ALA A 186 4.25 6.41 5.95
CA ALA A 186 5.60 6.91 5.69
C ALA A 186 6.30 6.28 4.48
N GLN A 187 5.93 5.06 4.07
CA GLN A 187 6.50 4.43 2.86
C GLN A 187 6.08 5.16 1.56
N HIS A 188 4.98 5.92 1.58
CA HIS A 188 4.47 6.67 0.44
C HIS A 188 5.30 7.94 0.18
N VAL A 189 6.58 7.77 -0.12
CA VAL A 189 7.59 8.83 -0.20
C VAL A 189 7.32 9.87 -1.29
N LEU A 190 6.46 9.57 -2.28
CA LEU A 190 6.10 10.48 -3.36
C LEU A 190 4.94 11.43 -2.99
N GLU A 191 4.24 11.15 -1.90
CA GLU A 191 3.13 11.97 -1.40
C GLU A 191 3.23 12.14 0.13
N PRO A 192 4.36 12.66 0.65
CA PRO A 192 4.65 12.70 2.07
C PRO A 192 3.71 13.62 2.86
N TRP A 193 3.05 14.57 2.20
CA TRP A 193 2.04 15.44 2.82
C TRP A 193 0.82 14.66 3.34
N MET A 194 0.55 13.48 2.80
CA MET A 194 -0.56 12.61 3.23
C MET A 194 -0.26 11.83 4.51
N ILE A 195 0.88 12.06 5.18
CA ILE A 195 1.34 11.23 6.31
C ILE A 195 0.29 11.10 7.42
N ILE A 196 -0.40 12.20 7.77
CA ILE A 196 -1.44 12.19 8.81
C ILE A 196 -2.68 11.45 8.30
N THR A 197 -3.17 11.83 7.12
CA THR A 197 -4.37 11.28 6.50
C THR A 197 -4.27 9.78 6.29
N ARG A 198 -3.15 9.28 5.77
CA ARG A 198 -2.90 7.84 5.62
C ARG A 198 -2.77 7.15 6.97
N THR A 199 -2.06 7.75 7.93
CA THR A 199 -1.90 7.15 9.26
C THR A 199 -3.26 6.89 9.92
N LEU A 200 -4.20 7.83 9.82
CA LEU A 200 -5.53 7.70 10.41
C LEU A 200 -6.49 6.90 9.50
N GLY A 201 -6.45 7.16 8.21
CA GLY A 201 -7.35 6.59 7.21
C GLY A 201 -7.21 5.09 7.03
N PHE A 202 -6.04 4.51 7.31
CA PHE A 202 -5.85 3.06 7.26
C PHE A 202 -6.16 2.33 8.58
N LEU A 203 -6.40 3.04 9.69
CA LEU A 203 -6.78 2.40 10.95
C LEU A 203 -8.07 1.56 10.83
N PRO A 204 -9.18 2.04 10.20
CA PRO A 204 -10.39 1.25 10.00
C PRO A 204 -10.13 -0.10 9.32
N ILE A 205 -9.30 -0.12 8.28
CA ILE A 205 -8.90 -1.35 7.56
C ILE A 205 -8.18 -2.31 8.51
N LEU A 206 -7.22 -1.81 9.30
CA LEU A 206 -6.48 -2.62 10.27
C LEU A 206 -7.39 -3.25 11.33
N PHE A 207 -8.41 -2.53 11.78
CA PHE A 207 -9.41 -3.07 12.69
C PHE A 207 -10.23 -4.19 12.04
N GLY A 208 -10.71 -3.98 10.80
CA GLY A 208 -11.43 -5.00 10.03
C GLY A 208 -10.60 -6.26 9.85
N VAL A 209 -9.37 -6.13 9.35
CA VAL A 209 -8.47 -7.27 9.10
C VAL A 209 -8.12 -8.02 10.39
N LYS A 210 -7.67 -7.31 11.43
CA LYS A 210 -7.22 -7.94 12.69
C LYS A 210 -8.34 -8.67 13.42
N LYS A 211 -9.57 -8.13 13.37
CA LYS A 211 -10.72 -8.71 14.09
C LYS A 211 -11.41 -9.81 13.30
N LYS A 212 -11.34 -9.78 11.97
CA LYS A 212 -12.17 -10.62 11.11
C LYS A 212 -11.33 -11.40 10.13
N ASN A 213 -10.97 -10.80 8.99
CA ASN A 213 -10.33 -11.49 7.89
C ASN A 213 -9.57 -10.50 6.98
N ILE A 214 -8.38 -10.90 6.51
CA ILE A 214 -7.56 -10.19 5.54
C ILE A 214 -8.29 -9.90 4.22
N TYR A 215 -9.23 -10.76 3.80
CA TYR A 215 -10.00 -10.54 2.59
C TYR A 215 -10.88 -9.28 2.67
N ILE A 216 -11.25 -8.80 3.86
CA ILE A 216 -11.93 -7.50 3.98
C ILE A 216 -11.03 -6.38 3.44
N GLY A 217 -9.76 -6.35 3.86
CA GLY A 217 -8.81 -5.34 3.38
C GLY A 217 -8.51 -5.47 1.89
N ILE A 218 -8.55 -6.68 1.34
CA ILE A 218 -8.35 -6.93 -0.11
C ILE A 218 -9.53 -6.42 -0.95
N ILE A 219 -10.75 -6.39 -0.39
CA ILE A 219 -11.98 -6.04 -1.12
C ILE A 219 -12.33 -4.55 -1.01
N VAL A 220 -11.97 -3.89 0.11
CA VAL A 220 -12.17 -2.44 0.35
C VAL A 220 -11.39 -1.61 -0.67
#